data_AF-A0A2T5U7V8-F1
#
_entry.id   AF-A0A2T5U7V8-F1
#
_cell.length_a   1.000
_cell.length_b   1.000
_cell.length_c   1.000
_cell.angle_alpha   90.00
_cell.angle_beta   90.00
_cell.angle_gamma   90.00
#
_symmetry.space_group_name_H-M   'P 1'
#
loop_
_entity.id
_entity.type
_entity.pdbx_description
1 polymer ?
#
loop_
_entity_poly.entity_id
_entity_poly.type
_entity_poly.pdbx_seq_one_letter_code
_entity_poly.pdbx_strand_id
1 'polypeptide(L)'
;MRILYLGIAAALAGCSAQTPHPQGGHGPARGRGQLFISPMGEPFRASLKPGAAQDLWFASADTNGDGRITMAEFQHDAARFFAVLDRGKDGEIDPDDIAYYENVLVPEIRVASGGRGPTSEGGERGRGGRRRGGGGSGGQGMQIGNGDKKSTAAVHERIGAARYSFFDLPEPVIAADANLNRGIDASEFAKAAATRFAALDRNHDGALTHGELPRAGGETWRNGSDEPTAPPPERRDP
;
A
#
# COMPACT_ATOMS: atom_id res chain seq x y z
N MET A 1 68.11 -27.89 11.18
CA MET A 1 67.72 -26.58 11.75
C MET A 1 67.64 -25.55 10.63
N ARG A 2 66.41 -25.19 10.21
CA ARG A 2 65.97 -23.88 9.72
C ARG A 2 64.58 -24.07 9.13
N ILE A 3 63.60 -23.79 9.99
CA ILE A 3 62.16 -23.73 9.69
C ILE A 3 61.95 -22.42 8.94
N LEU A 4 61.43 -22.48 7.71
CA LEU A 4 60.98 -21.31 6.97
C LEU A 4 59.45 -21.40 6.89
N TYR A 5 58.80 -20.57 7.70
CA TYR A 5 57.37 -20.31 7.61
C TYR A 5 57.09 -19.56 6.30
N LEU A 6 56.45 -20.23 5.35
CA LEU A 6 55.84 -19.56 4.21
C LEU A 6 54.38 -19.26 4.57
N GLY A 7 54.09 -18.00 4.90
CA GLY A 7 52.73 -17.51 5.10
C GLY A 7 51.98 -17.52 3.77
N ILE A 8 50.88 -18.28 3.71
CA ILE A 8 49.94 -18.20 2.60
C ILE A 8 48.81 -17.26 3.04
N ALA A 9 48.93 -16.00 2.62
CA ALA A 9 47.83 -15.06 2.54
C ALA A 9 47.00 -15.43 1.30
N ALA A 10 45.87 -16.12 1.48
CA ALA A 10 44.92 -16.34 0.41
C ALA A 10 43.96 -15.14 0.34
N ALA A 11 44.10 -14.37 -0.74
CA ALA A 11 43.29 -13.21 -1.06
C ALA A 11 41.81 -13.59 -1.15
N LEU A 12 40.96 -12.80 -0.48
CA LEU A 12 39.52 -12.79 -0.69
C LEU A 12 39.26 -12.29 -2.12
N ALA A 13 38.97 -13.20 -3.04
CA ALA A 13 38.44 -12.89 -4.35
C ALA A 13 36.98 -12.41 -4.18
N GLY A 14 36.82 -11.10 -3.99
CA GLY A 14 35.54 -10.44 -4.15
C GLY A 14 35.17 -10.39 -5.63
N CYS A 15 34.46 -11.40 -6.12
CA CYS A 15 33.73 -11.27 -7.38
C CYS A 15 32.37 -10.66 -7.06
N SER A 16 32.27 -9.36 -7.34
CA SER A 16 31.05 -8.58 -7.40
C SER A 16 29.98 -9.32 -8.22
N ALA A 17 28.92 -9.77 -7.55
CA ALA A 17 27.68 -10.11 -8.24
C ALA A 17 27.10 -8.80 -8.79
N GLN A 18 27.41 -8.52 -10.05
CA GLN A 18 26.80 -7.46 -10.82
C GLN A 18 25.32 -7.82 -10.99
N THR A 19 24.47 -7.33 -10.09
CA THR A 19 23.03 -7.34 -10.34
C THR A 19 22.79 -6.59 -11.64
N PRO A 20 22.05 -7.17 -12.61
CA PRO A 20 21.65 -6.42 -13.78
C PRO A 20 20.69 -5.32 -13.33
N HIS A 21 21.24 -4.11 -13.14
CA HIS A 21 20.44 -2.89 -13.08
C HIS A 21 19.73 -2.72 -14.42
N PRO A 22 18.39 -2.69 -14.48
CA PRO A 22 17.69 -2.24 -15.67
C PRO A 22 17.89 -0.73 -15.77
N GLN A 23 18.87 -0.29 -16.57
CA GLN A 23 18.99 1.12 -16.94
C GLN A 23 17.88 1.50 -17.92
N GLY A 24 16.96 2.34 -17.44
CA GLY A 24 16.59 3.60 -18.09
C GLY A 24 15.69 3.55 -19.33
N GLY A 25 14.53 4.22 -19.21
CA GLY A 25 14.05 5.03 -20.33
C GLY A 25 12.56 4.96 -20.66
N HIS A 26 11.65 5.16 -19.72
CA HIS A 26 10.27 5.51 -20.07
C HIS A 26 9.81 6.74 -19.27
N GLY A 27 9.70 7.88 -19.94
CA GLY A 27 8.87 9.00 -19.45
C GLY A 27 7.43 8.54 -19.25
N PRO A 28 6.58 9.32 -18.56
CA PRO A 28 5.29 8.85 -18.07
C PRO A 28 4.38 8.48 -19.24
N ALA A 29 4.30 7.19 -19.55
CA ALA A 29 3.31 6.62 -20.43
C ALA A 29 1.96 6.73 -19.71
N ARG A 30 1.30 7.88 -19.87
CA ARG A 30 -0.09 8.07 -19.49
C ARG A 30 -0.95 7.23 -20.44
N GLY A 31 -1.15 5.95 -20.09
CA GLY A 31 -2.11 5.08 -20.77
C GLY A 31 -1.79 3.58 -20.69
N ARG A 32 -2.73 2.82 -20.12
CA ARG A 32 -2.91 1.35 -20.22
C ARG A 32 -1.93 0.43 -19.49
N GLY A 33 -1.28 0.90 -18.43
CA GLY A 33 -0.64 0.03 -17.44
C GLY A 33 -1.61 -0.37 -16.32
N GLN A 34 -1.58 -1.62 -15.88
CA GLN A 34 -2.18 -2.04 -14.60
C GLN A 34 -1.32 -1.49 -13.46
N LEU A 35 -1.98 -0.84 -12.49
CA LEU A 35 -1.40 -0.48 -11.20
C LEU A 35 -1.92 -1.48 -10.16
N PHE A 36 -1.01 -2.04 -9.39
CA PHE A 36 -1.29 -2.74 -8.15
C PHE A 36 -0.56 -2.04 -7.02
N ILE A 37 -1.19 -1.91 -5.86
CA ILE A 37 -0.56 -1.37 -4.67
C ILE A 37 -0.51 -2.49 -3.65
N SER A 38 0.71 -2.84 -3.22
CA SER A 38 0.92 -3.89 -2.25
C SER A 38 0.15 -3.61 -0.96
N PRO A 39 -0.09 -4.63 -0.13
CA PRO A 39 -0.63 -4.43 1.21
C PRO A 39 0.06 -3.34 2.03
N MET A 40 1.35 -3.09 1.77
CA MET A 40 2.16 -2.09 2.47
C MET A 40 2.29 -0.75 1.73
N GLY A 41 1.62 -0.59 0.59
CA GLY A 41 1.58 0.66 -0.17
C GLY A 41 2.55 0.73 -1.34
N GLU A 42 3.38 -0.26 -1.57
CA GLU A 42 4.35 -0.21 -2.68
C GLU A 42 3.65 -0.32 -4.03
N PRO A 43 3.94 0.57 -4.99
CA PRO A 43 3.31 0.54 -6.30
C PRO A 43 4.02 -0.41 -7.26
N PHE A 44 3.25 -1.31 -7.87
CA PHE A 44 3.69 -2.19 -8.95
C PHE A 44 2.95 -1.82 -10.23
N ARG A 45 3.68 -1.64 -11.33
CA ARG A 45 3.12 -1.22 -12.62
C ARG A 45 3.50 -2.21 -13.71
N ALA A 46 2.52 -2.68 -14.50
CA ALA A 46 2.75 -3.62 -15.59
C ALA A 46 1.87 -3.28 -16.80
N SER A 47 2.36 -3.50 -18.03
CA SER A 47 1.65 -3.13 -19.27
C SER A 47 1.04 -4.31 -20.03
N LEU A 48 1.17 -5.53 -19.51
CA LEU A 48 1.10 -6.75 -20.32
C LEU A 48 -0.25 -7.50 -20.27
N LYS A 49 -0.83 -7.66 -19.07
CA LYS A 49 -2.08 -8.41 -18.86
C LYS A 49 -2.72 -8.02 -17.51
N PRO A 50 -4.04 -8.20 -17.32
CA PRO A 50 -4.65 -8.14 -16.00
C PRO A 50 -3.96 -9.13 -15.04
N GLY A 51 -3.72 -8.68 -13.82
CA GLY A 51 -3.00 -9.43 -12.77
C GLY A 51 -1.47 -9.30 -12.83
N ALA A 52 -0.86 -8.85 -13.95
CA ALA A 52 0.60 -8.79 -14.07
C ALA A 52 1.27 -7.93 -12.98
N ALA A 53 0.66 -6.82 -12.57
CA ALA A 53 1.23 -5.98 -11.52
C ALA A 53 1.19 -6.65 -10.14
N GLN A 54 0.14 -7.44 -9.87
CA GLN A 54 0.05 -8.26 -8.66
C GLN A 54 1.03 -9.44 -8.70
N ASP A 55 1.19 -10.08 -9.87
CA ASP A 55 2.18 -11.15 -10.07
C ASP A 55 3.61 -10.64 -9.80
N LEU A 56 3.93 -9.40 -10.23
CA LEU A 56 5.22 -8.76 -9.94
C LEU A 56 5.45 -8.54 -8.44
N TRP A 57 4.42 -8.10 -7.72
CA TRP A 57 4.51 -7.98 -6.26
C TRP A 57 4.71 -9.35 -5.62
N PHE A 58 3.92 -10.35 -6.01
CA PHE A 58 4.01 -11.68 -5.42
C PHE A 58 5.42 -12.27 -5.58
N ALA A 59 5.96 -12.22 -6.79
CA ALA A 59 7.31 -12.69 -7.07
C ALA A 59 8.42 -11.86 -6.39
N SER A 60 8.17 -10.60 -6.04
CA SER A 60 9.11 -9.77 -5.28
C SER A 60 9.09 -10.10 -3.79
N ALA A 61 7.93 -10.51 -3.25
CA ALA A 61 7.77 -10.86 -1.85
C ALA A 61 8.20 -12.31 -1.57
N ASP A 62 7.85 -13.25 -2.46
CA ASP A 62 8.30 -14.65 -2.44
C ASP A 62 9.81 -14.72 -2.78
N THR A 63 10.64 -14.55 -1.75
CA THR A 63 12.09 -14.40 -1.91
C THR A 63 12.77 -15.73 -2.22
N ASN A 64 12.20 -16.83 -1.71
CA ASN A 64 12.74 -18.16 -1.93
C ASN A 64 12.23 -18.83 -3.22
N GLY A 65 11.15 -18.31 -3.82
CA GLY A 65 10.56 -18.77 -5.08
C GLY A 65 9.77 -20.06 -4.95
N ASP A 66 9.24 -20.38 -3.77
CA ASP A 66 8.47 -21.60 -3.52
C ASP A 66 6.98 -21.48 -3.87
N GLY A 67 6.55 -20.30 -4.33
CA GLY A 67 5.18 -20.00 -4.73
C GLY A 67 4.27 -19.66 -3.55
N ARG A 68 4.83 -19.45 -2.35
CA ARG A 68 4.11 -19.03 -1.14
C ARG A 68 4.85 -17.84 -0.54
N ILE A 69 4.11 -16.90 0.05
CA ILE A 69 4.70 -15.82 0.84
C ILE A 69 4.47 -16.13 2.30
N THR A 70 5.52 -16.45 3.04
CA THR A 70 5.44 -16.64 4.49
C THR A 70 5.31 -15.31 5.22
N MET A 71 4.90 -15.35 6.51
CA MET A 71 4.91 -14.15 7.36
C MET A 71 6.29 -13.47 7.38
N ALA A 72 7.37 -14.26 7.43
CA ALA A 72 8.73 -13.73 7.47
C ALA A 72 9.09 -12.98 6.18
N GLU A 73 8.73 -13.54 5.02
CA GLU A 73 8.93 -12.89 3.72
C GLU A 73 8.08 -11.64 3.56
N PHE A 74 6.82 -11.68 4.01
CA PHE A 74 5.95 -10.52 4.00
C PHE A 74 6.48 -9.38 4.88
N GLN A 75 6.99 -9.70 6.08
CA GLN A 75 7.63 -8.72 6.96
C GLN A 75 8.94 -8.20 6.38
N HIS A 76 9.72 -9.04 5.71
CA HIS A 76 10.94 -8.64 5.03
C HIS A 76 10.63 -7.68 3.86
N ASP A 77 9.61 -7.97 3.06
CA ASP A 77 9.13 -7.09 1.99
C ASP A 77 8.66 -5.73 2.55
N ALA A 78 7.91 -5.75 3.66
CA ALA A 78 7.50 -4.54 4.37
C ALA A 78 8.70 -3.72 4.85
N ALA A 79 9.69 -4.35 5.49
CA ALA A 79 10.89 -3.67 5.96
C ALA A 79 11.73 -3.09 4.80
N ARG A 80 11.80 -3.79 3.66
CA ARG A 80 12.44 -3.27 2.44
C ARG A 80 11.74 -2.00 1.97
N PHE A 81 10.40 -2.00 1.91
CA PHE A 81 9.67 -0.82 1.45
C PHE A 81 9.69 0.32 2.47
N PHE A 82 9.69 0.04 3.76
CA PHE A 82 9.91 1.05 4.81
C PHE A 82 11.19 1.85 4.54
N ALA A 83 12.30 1.18 4.24
CA ALA A 83 13.58 1.82 3.92
C ALA A 83 13.57 2.62 2.61
N VAL A 84 12.60 2.40 1.71
CA VAL A 84 12.38 3.23 0.51
C VAL A 84 11.59 4.49 0.87
N LEU A 85 10.68 4.39 1.83
CA LEU A 85 9.85 5.50 2.30
C LEU A 85 10.63 6.43 3.24
N ASP A 86 11.36 5.90 4.21
CA ASP A 86 12.24 6.65 5.12
C ASP A 86 13.47 7.17 4.35
N ARG A 87 13.28 8.28 3.64
CA ARG A 87 14.33 8.88 2.81
C ARG A 87 15.33 9.64 3.66
N GLY A 88 14.88 10.17 4.81
CA GLY A 88 15.71 10.80 5.83
C GLY A 88 16.71 9.82 6.46
N LYS A 89 16.36 8.52 6.48
CA LYS A 89 17.07 7.44 7.18
C LYS A 89 17.18 7.70 8.67
N ASP A 90 16.14 8.29 9.25
CA ASP A 90 16.06 8.59 10.68
C ASP A 90 15.24 7.54 11.46
N GLY A 91 14.69 6.55 10.74
CA GLY A 91 13.93 5.45 11.31
C GLY A 91 12.43 5.74 11.46
N GLU A 92 11.94 6.84 10.88
CA GLU A 92 10.54 7.24 10.91
C GLU A 92 10.10 7.71 9.52
N ILE A 93 8.91 7.29 9.08
CA ILE A 93 8.28 7.86 7.89
C ILE A 93 7.55 9.12 8.32
N ASP A 94 8.11 10.27 7.99
CA ASP A 94 7.60 11.57 8.38
C ASP A 94 6.64 12.18 7.34
N PRO A 95 6.05 13.37 7.59
CA PRO A 95 5.16 14.02 6.62
C PRO A 95 5.81 14.35 5.27
N ASP A 96 7.12 14.61 5.21
CA ASP A 96 7.83 14.88 3.95
C ASP A 96 8.02 13.59 3.13
N ASP A 97 8.24 12.45 3.79
CA ASP A 97 8.26 11.13 3.18
C ASP A 97 6.87 10.72 2.65
N ILE A 98 5.81 10.99 3.42
CA ILE A 98 4.42 10.80 2.96
C ILE A 98 4.13 11.67 1.73
N ALA A 99 4.53 12.94 1.75
CA ALA A 99 4.36 13.82 0.61
C ALA A 99 5.10 13.28 -0.62
N TYR A 100 6.30 12.72 -0.46
CA TYR A 100 7.02 12.07 -1.55
C TYR A 100 6.29 10.83 -2.07
N TYR A 101 5.80 9.97 -1.17
CA TYR A 101 5.01 8.79 -1.50
C TYR A 101 3.80 9.14 -2.38
N GLU A 102 2.99 10.12 -1.95
CA GLU A 102 1.78 10.53 -2.67
C GLU A 102 2.06 11.28 -3.98
N ASN A 103 3.12 12.09 -4.04
CA ASN A 103 3.36 12.94 -5.20
C ASN A 103 4.26 12.29 -6.26
N VAL A 104 5.13 11.36 -5.85
CA VAL A 104 6.18 10.80 -6.72
C VAL A 104 6.00 9.30 -6.92
N LEU A 105 5.85 8.52 -5.84
CA LEU A 105 5.76 7.06 -5.96
C LEU A 105 4.39 6.61 -6.47
N VAL A 106 3.32 7.21 -5.94
CA VAL A 106 1.94 6.81 -6.24
C VAL A 106 1.01 8.01 -6.49
N PRO A 107 1.29 8.88 -7.48
CA PRO A 107 0.41 10.01 -7.81
C PRO A 107 -1.03 9.61 -8.16
N GLU A 108 -1.27 8.35 -8.52
CA GLU A 108 -2.58 7.81 -8.91
C GLU A 108 -3.56 7.61 -7.75
N ILE A 109 -3.10 7.54 -6.49
CA ILE A 109 -4.00 7.38 -5.32
C ILE A 109 -4.56 8.70 -4.83
N ARG A 110 -3.99 9.82 -5.29
CA ARG A 110 -4.49 11.13 -4.95
C ARG A 110 -5.93 11.23 -5.41
N VAL A 111 -6.83 11.21 -4.45
CA VAL A 111 -8.22 11.58 -4.67
C VAL A 111 -8.17 13.00 -5.20
N ALA A 112 -8.87 13.30 -6.29
CA ALA A 112 -9.20 14.67 -6.64
C ALA A 112 -10.19 15.24 -5.59
N SER A 113 -9.80 15.20 -4.33
CA SER A 113 -10.37 15.99 -3.26
C SER A 113 -9.85 17.40 -3.48
N GLY A 114 -10.75 18.32 -3.83
CA GLY A 114 -10.43 19.72 -4.09
C GLY A 114 -9.51 20.27 -3.01
N GLY A 115 -8.43 20.92 -3.46
CA GLY A 115 -7.43 21.50 -2.59
C GLY A 115 -8.04 22.33 -1.47
N ARG A 116 -7.75 21.92 -0.24
CA ARG A 116 -7.62 22.83 0.89
C ARG A 116 -6.53 22.26 1.79
N GLY A 117 -5.29 22.61 1.46
CA GLY A 117 -4.21 22.53 2.43
C GLY A 117 -4.58 23.34 3.68
N PRO A 118 -3.95 23.04 4.83
CA PRO A 118 -4.13 23.84 6.02
C PRO A 118 -3.62 25.25 5.72
N THR A 119 -4.54 26.20 5.55
CA THR A 119 -4.20 27.62 5.60
C THR A 119 -3.84 27.93 7.05
N SER A 120 -2.57 27.76 7.40
CA SER A 120 -2.00 28.38 8.58
C SER A 120 -1.50 29.78 8.25
N GLU A 121 -1.94 30.71 9.09
CA GLU A 121 -1.31 31.99 9.43
C GLU A 121 -1.41 33.22 8.50
N GLY A 122 -2.27 34.16 8.92
CA GLY A 122 -1.79 35.48 9.37
C GLY A 122 -1.81 36.62 8.36
N GLY A 123 -2.79 37.54 8.48
CA GLY A 123 -2.78 38.79 7.71
C GLY A 123 -4.00 39.70 7.84
N GLU A 124 -4.22 40.27 9.03
CA GLU A 124 -4.49 41.71 9.25
C GLU A 124 -5.40 42.49 8.25
N ARG A 125 -6.62 42.83 8.73
CA ARG A 125 -7.40 44.09 8.57
C ARG A 125 -7.68 44.67 7.16
N GLY A 126 -8.97 44.83 6.83
CA GLY A 126 -9.38 45.56 5.63
C GLY A 126 -10.87 45.91 5.46
N ARG A 127 -11.45 46.59 6.45
CA ARG A 127 -12.62 47.50 6.43
C ARG A 127 -13.42 47.71 5.11
N GLY A 128 -14.76 47.52 5.20
CA GLY A 128 -15.79 48.22 4.41
C GLY A 128 -16.59 47.31 3.46
N GLY A 129 -17.93 47.28 3.38
CA GLY A 129 -18.95 48.16 3.93
C GLY A 129 -20.36 47.53 3.81
N ARG A 130 -21.09 47.64 4.93
CA ARG A 130 -22.52 47.98 5.09
C ARG A 130 -23.58 47.45 4.09
N ARG A 131 -24.43 46.61 4.70
CA ARG A 131 -25.93 46.70 4.81
C ARG A 131 -26.76 46.25 3.61
N ARG A 132 -27.63 45.25 3.86
CA ARG A 132 -29.11 45.35 4.10
C ARG A 132 -29.74 44.00 3.71
N GLY A 133 -30.61 43.32 4.45
CA GLY A 133 -31.30 43.56 5.71
C GLY A 133 -32.40 42.49 5.86
N GLY A 134 -32.81 42.21 7.10
CA GLY A 134 -34.03 41.46 7.48
C GLY A 134 -33.94 39.94 7.26
N GLY A 135 -34.20 39.06 8.22
CA GLY A 135 -35.03 39.15 9.42
C GLY A 135 -36.09 38.06 9.29
N GLY A 136 -36.00 37.00 10.09
CA GLY A 136 -36.96 35.90 10.05
C GLY A 136 -36.53 34.67 10.83
N SER A 137 -36.82 34.70 12.13
CA SER A 137 -36.81 33.54 13.04
C SER A 137 -37.75 32.44 12.52
N GLY A 138 -37.27 31.19 12.53
CA GLY A 138 -38.04 30.01 12.17
C GLY A 138 -37.39 28.74 12.70
N GLY A 139 -37.51 28.50 14.00
CA GLY A 139 -37.29 27.17 14.56
C GLY A 139 -38.51 26.30 14.26
N GLN A 140 -38.32 25.23 13.51
CA GLN A 140 -39.15 24.02 13.41
C GLN A 140 -38.37 23.15 12.41
N GLY A 141 -37.91 21.95 12.72
CA GLY A 141 -38.60 20.84 13.33
C GLY A 141 -38.12 19.63 12.56
N MET A 142 -37.65 18.60 13.27
CA MET A 142 -37.32 17.32 12.66
C MET A 142 -38.57 16.78 11.96
N GLN A 143 -38.60 16.85 10.63
CA GLN A 143 -39.58 16.14 9.83
C GLN A 143 -38.98 14.77 9.51
N ILE A 144 -39.40 13.76 10.29
CA ILE A 144 -39.25 12.34 9.96
C ILE A 144 -40.07 12.09 8.69
N GLY A 145 -39.39 12.07 7.54
CA GLY A 145 -39.95 11.65 6.27
C GLY A 145 -39.68 10.18 6.05
N ASN A 146 -40.66 9.34 6.40
CA ASN A 146 -40.74 7.95 5.96
C ASN A 146 -40.81 7.92 4.43
N GLY A 147 -39.75 7.45 3.80
CA GLY A 147 -39.65 7.30 2.36
C GLY A 147 -39.02 5.95 2.05
N ASP A 148 -39.88 4.97 1.83
CA ASP A 148 -39.54 3.66 1.27
C ASP A 148 -38.73 3.83 -0.02
N LYS A 149 -37.41 3.72 0.09
CA LYS A 149 -36.50 3.56 -1.05
C LYS A 149 -35.50 2.46 -0.70
N LYS A 150 -35.93 1.24 -0.99
CA LYS A 150 -35.15 0.15 -1.55
C LYS A 150 -33.63 0.34 -1.39
N SER A 151 -33.09 -0.29 -0.34
CA SER A 151 -31.66 -0.53 -0.18
C SER A 151 -31.11 -1.20 -1.44
N THR A 152 -30.66 -0.42 -2.41
CA THR A 152 -29.62 -0.84 -3.34
C THR A 152 -28.33 -0.48 -2.64
N ALA A 153 -27.61 -1.50 -2.17
CA ALA A 153 -26.30 -1.39 -1.54
C ALA A 153 -25.53 -0.22 -2.14
N ALA A 154 -25.31 0.83 -1.34
CA ALA A 154 -24.48 1.95 -1.74
C ALA A 154 -23.12 1.35 -2.11
N VAL A 155 -22.80 1.34 -3.41
CA VAL A 155 -21.47 1.01 -3.91
C VAL A 155 -20.55 2.00 -3.22
N HIS A 156 -19.84 1.55 -2.18
CA HIS A 156 -18.77 2.35 -1.60
C HIS A 156 -17.70 2.37 -2.69
N GLU A 157 -17.65 3.49 -3.42
CA GLU A 157 -16.63 3.68 -4.43
C GLU A 157 -15.28 3.60 -3.73
N ARG A 158 -14.41 2.66 -4.14
CA ARG A 158 -13.06 2.54 -3.59
C ARG A 158 -12.29 3.81 -3.94
N ILE A 159 -11.61 4.40 -2.96
CA ILE A 159 -10.90 5.67 -3.10
C ILE A 159 -9.40 5.43 -2.92
N GLY A 160 -8.57 6.19 -3.63
CA GLY A 160 -7.12 6.14 -3.53
C GLY A 160 -6.55 4.74 -3.76
N ALA A 161 -5.67 4.27 -2.87
CA ALA A 161 -5.00 2.99 -3.03
C ALA A 161 -5.95 1.80 -2.98
N ALA A 162 -7.10 1.94 -2.31
CA ALA A 162 -8.13 0.91 -2.26
C ALA A 162 -8.60 0.49 -3.66
N ARG A 163 -8.47 1.35 -4.69
CA ARG A 163 -8.82 0.99 -6.07
C ARG A 163 -7.89 -0.07 -6.66
N TYR A 164 -6.68 -0.17 -6.15
CA TYR A 164 -5.57 -0.92 -6.73
C TYR A 164 -4.97 -1.96 -5.76
N SER A 165 -5.53 -2.11 -4.56
CA SER A 165 -5.03 -3.03 -3.53
C SER A 165 -6.08 -4.08 -3.12
N PHE A 166 -5.66 -5.04 -2.29
CA PHE A 166 -6.56 -6.01 -1.67
C PHE A 166 -7.45 -5.37 -0.61
N PHE A 167 -6.90 -4.44 0.16
CA PHE A 167 -7.60 -3.78 1.25
C PHE A 167 -8.32 -2.51 0.81
N ASP A 168 -9.41 -2.19 1.50
CA ASP A 168 -10.11 -0.91 1.39
C ASP A 168 -9.38 0.20 2.18
N LEU A 169 -8.07 0.33 1.94
CA LEU A 169 -7.23 1.35 2.54
C LEU A 169 -6.93 2.44 1.50
N PRO A 170 -7.49 3.65 1.64
CA PRO A 170 -7.17 4.75 0.74
C PRO A 170 -5.69 5.14 0.81
N GLU A 171 -5.13 5.14 2.03
CA GLU A 171 -3.75 5.53 2.33
C GLU A 171 -3.06 4.44 3.18
N PRO A 172 -2.51 3.38 2.56
CA PRO A 172 -2.00 2.21 3.28
C PRO A 172 -0.75 2.48 4.12
N VAL A 173 0.06 3.48 3.75
CA VAL A 173 1.24 3.89 4.53
C VAL A 173 0.80 4.66 5.78
N ILE A 174 -0.04 5.70 5.61
CA ILE A 174 -0.56 6.50 6.73
C ILE A 174 -1.39 5.62 7.69
N ALA A 175 -2.15 4.65 7.17
CA ALA A 175 -2.92 3.72 7.99
C ALA A 175 -2.06 2.78 8.86
N ALA A 176 -0.73 2.81 8.75
CA ALA A 176 0.17 2.12 9.65
C ALA A 176 0.49 2.93 10.92
N ASP A 177 0.24 4.24 10.95
CA ASP A 177 0.36 5.09 12.15
C ASP A 177 -0.67 4.63 13.19
N ALA A 178 -0.23 3.78 14.12
CA ALA A 178 -1.11 3.15 15.09
C ALA A 178 -1.33 4.03 16.33
N ASN A 179 -0.34 4.86 16.65
CA ASN A 179 -0.36 5.70 17.85
C ASN A 179 -0.81 7.16 17.56
N LEU A 180 -0.99 7.52 16.28
CA LEU A 180 -1.44 8.81 15.77
C LEU A 180 -0.49 9.99 16.06
N ASN A 181 0.81 9.72 16.14
CA ASN A 181 1.86 10.74 16.32
C ASN A 181 2.23 11.45 15.01
N ARG A 182 1.63 11.09 13.87
CA ARG A 182 1.90 11.64 12.53
C ARG A 182 3.27 11.28 11.98
N GLY A 183 3.91 10.26 12.53
CA GLY A 183 5.02 9.56 11.91
C GLY A 183 4.76 8.07 11.99
N ILE A 184 5.53 7.29 11.25
CA ILE A 184 5.40 5.83 11.29
C ILE A 184 6.77 5.25 11.56
N ASP A 185 6.94 4.63 12.72
CA ASP A 185 8.17 3.91 13.04
C ASP A 185 8.19 2.50 12.42
N ALA A 186 9.38 1.90 12.35
CA ALA A 186 9.56 0.57 11.77
C ALA A 186 8.72 -0.52 12.50
N SER A 187 8.44 -0.37 13.80
CA SER A 187 7.62 -1.32 14.55
C SER A 187 6.14 -1.18 14.20
N GLU A 188 5.65 0.03 14.00
CA GLU A 188 4.28 0.30 13.55
C GLU A 188 4.05 -0.26 12.15
N PHE A 189 5.00 -0.03 11.24
CA PHE A 189 4.96 -0.60 9.90
C PHE A 189 4.99 -2.13 9.93
N ALA A 190 5.82 -2.74 10.78
CA ALA A 190 5.87 -4.19 10.96
C ALA A 190 4.59 -4.78 11.58
N LYS A 191 3.96 -4.08 12.54
CA LYS A 191 2.67 -4.49 13.12
C LYS A 191 1.54 -4.42 12.09
N ALA A 192 1.53 -3.37 11.27
CA ALA A 192 0.60 -3.25 10.16
C ALA A 192 0.79 -4.40 9.16
N ALA A 193 2.04 -4.76 8.84
CA ALA A 193 2.34 -5.89 7.98
C ALA A 193 1.81 -7.22 8.55
N ALA A 194 2.07 -7.50 9.82
CA ALA A 194 1.58 -8.72 10.48
C ALA A 194 0.04 -8.79 10.50
N THR A 195 -0.62 -7.67 10.78
CA THR A 195 -2.09 -7.58 10.79
C THR A 195 -2.67 -7.84 9.39
N ARG A 196 -2.07 -7.26 8.36
CA ARG A 196 -2.51 -7.40 6.96
C ARG A 196 -2.24 -8.81 6.44
N PHE A 197 -1.10 -9.41 6.78
CA PHE A 197 -0.84 -10.81 6.47
C PHE A 197 -1.91 -11.73 7.04
N ALA A 198 -2.20 -11.60 8.35
CA ALA A 198 -3.20 -12.44 9.01
C ALA A 198 -4.62 -12.26 8.41
N ALA A 199 -4.92 -11.10 7.84
CA ALA A 199 -6.18 -10.86 7.14
C ALA A 199 -6.25 -11.54 5.76
N LEU A 200 -5.10 -11.76 5.10
CA LEU A 200 -5.00 -12.44 3.81
C LEU A 200 -4.83 -13.96 3.95
N ASP A 201 -4.21 -14.44 5.03
CA ASP A 201 -4.03 -15.86 5.33
C ASP A 201 -5.35 -16.45 5.87
N ARG A 202 -6.26 -16.76 4.94
CA ARG A 202 -7.63 -17.20 5.26
C ARG A 202 -7.70 -18.62 5.80
N ASN A 203 -6.78 -19.49 5.35
CA ASN A 203 -6.73 -20.88 5.80
C ASN A 203 -5.88 -21.02 7.08
N HIS A 204 -5.21 -19.95 7.51
CA HIS A 204 -4.37 -19.89 8.71
C HIS A 204 -3.22 -20.90 8.67
N ASP A 205 -2.65 -21.15 7.50
CA ASP A 205 -1.53 -22.07 7.32
C ASP A 205 -0.15 -21.38 7.43
N GLY A 206 -0.14 -20.06 7.64
CA GLY A 206 1.07 -19.27 7.81
C GLY A 206 1.74 -18.86 6.50
N ALA A 207 1.07 -19.04 5.35
CA ALA A 207 1.55 -18.57 4.06
C ALA A 207 0.41 -18.03 3.17
N LEU A 208 0.76 -17.10 2.27
CA LEU A 208 -0.14 -16.61 1.24
C LEU A 208 0.18 -17.26 -0.09
N THR A 209 -0.83 -17.84 -0.72
CA THR A 209 -0.75 -18.41 -2.06
C THR A 209 -1.55 -17.59 -3.05
N HIS A 210 -1.26 -17.73 -4.35
CA HIS A 210 -2.05 -17.11 -5.41
C HIS A 210 -3.54 -17.47 -5.36
N GLY A 211 -3.92 -18.63 -4.81
CA GLY A 211 -5.31 -19.06 -4.70
C GLY A 211 -6.11 -18.34 -3.61
N GLU A 212 -5.43 -17.84 -2.58
CA GLU A 212 -6.06 -17.09 -1.47
C GLU A 212 -6.21 -15.60 -1.77
N LEU A 213 -5.34 -15.09 -2.65
CA LEU A 213 -5.30 -13.68 -2.98
C LEU A 213 -6.33 -13.34 -4.07
N PRO A 214 -7.17 -12.33 -3.86
CA PRO A 214 -8.11 -11.91 -4.88
C PRO A 214 -7.35 -11.21 -6.03
N ARG A 215 -7.90 -11.25 -7.26
CA ARG A 215 -7.28 -10.58 -8.43
C ARG A 215 -7.50 -9.06 -8.44
N ALA A 216 -6.47 -8.28 -8.15
CA ALA A 216 -6.56 -6.83 -8.17
C ALA A 216 -7.00 -6.26 -9.54
N GLY A 217 -8.08 -5.47 -9.53
CA GLY A 217 -8.52 -4.67 -10.69
C GLY A 217 -9.67 -5.22 -11.53
N GLY A 218 -10.40 -6.24 -11.05
CA GLY A 218 -11.63 -6.72 -11.68
C GLY A 218 -12.89 -6.46 -10.88
N GLU A 219 -12.88 -6.77 -9.58
CA GLU A 219 -14.08 -6.79 -8.72
C GLU A 219 -13.72 -7.10 -7.25
N THR A 220 -12.54 -6.70 -6.77
CA THR A 220 -11.90 -7.41 -5.65
C THR A 220 -11.75 -6.63 -4.37
N TRP A 221 -12.79 -6.67 -3.54
CA TRP A 221 -12.81 -7.29 -2.20
C TRP A 221 -14.19 -6.98 -1.60
N ARG A 222 -15.11 -7.96 -1.57
CA ARG A 222 -16.40 -7.82 -0.90
C ARG A 222 -16.19 -8.28 0.54
N ASN A 223 -16.27 -7.35 1.49
CA ASN A 223 -16.18 -7.61 2.93
C ASN A 223 -16.75 -9.00 3.32
N GLY A 224 -15.87 -9.94 3.64
CA GLY A 224 -16.15 -11.08 4.52
C GLY A 224 -17.20 -12.14 4.14
N SER A 225 -17.71 -12.25 2.91
CA SER A 225 -18.78 -13.23 2.60
C SER A 225 -18.44 -14.34 1.59
N ASP A 226 -17.28 -14.31 0.94
CA ASP A 226 -16.96 -15.33 -0.07
C ASP A 226 -16.15 -16.45 0.61
N GLU A 227 -16.76 -17.63 0.71
CA GLU A 227 -16.13 -18.84 1.25
C GLU A 227 -14.83 -19.15 0.51
N PRO A 228 -13.78 -19.62 1.21
CA PRO A 228 -12.54 -20.07 0.57
C PRO A 228 -12.88 -21.18 -0.44
N THR A 229 -12.46 -21.01 -1.70
CA THR A 229 -12.53 -22.13 -2.66
C THR A 229 -11.49 -23.15 -2.21
N ALA A 230 -11.94 -24.33 -1.79
CA ALA A 230 -11.06 -25.38 -1.30
C ALA A 230 -9.98 -25.73 -2.34
N PRO A 231 -8.71 -25.92 -1.94
CA PRO A 231 -7.65 -26.31 -2.85
C PRO A 231 -8.00 -27.65 -3.53
N PRO A 232 -7.59 -27.87 -4.79
CA PRO A 232 -7.78 -29.14 -5.46
C PRO A 232 -7.16 -30.27 -4.62
N PRO A 233 -7.83 -31.44 -4.47
CA PRO A 233 -7.26 -32.54 -3.72
C PRO A 233 -5.93 -32.95 -4.36
N GLU A 234 -4.91 -33.08 -3.51
CA GLU A 234 -3.59 -33.55 -3.89
C GLU A 234 -3.73 -34.88 -4.65
N ARG A 235 -3.25 -34.94 -5.89
CA ARG A 235 -3.27 -36.18 -6.66
C ARG A 235 -2.38 -37.18 -5.94
N ARG A 236 -3.00 -38.16 -5.28
CA ARG A 236 -2.31 -39.38 -4.88
C ARG A 236 -2.07 -40.17 -6.17
N ASP A 237 -0.82 -40.16 -6.63
CA ASP A 237 -0.40 -41.05 -7.71
C ASP A 237 -0.58 -42.52 -7.25
N PRO A 238 -1.03 -43.40 -8.17
CA PRO A 238 -1.47 -44.77 -7.87
C PRO A 238 -0.34 -45.74 -7.52
#